data_AF-A0A918JKT7-F1
#
_entry.id   AF-A0A918JKT7-F1
#
_cell.length_a   1.000
_cell.length_b   1.000
_cell.length_c   1.000
_cell.angle_alpha   90.00
_cell.angle_beta   90.00
_cell.angle_gamma   90.00
#
_symmetry.space_group_name_H-M   'P 1'
#
loop_
_entity.id
_entity.type
_entity.pdbx_description
1 polymer ?
#
loop_
_entity_poly.entity_id
_entity_poly.type
_entity_poly.pdbx_seq_one_letter_code
_entity_poly.pdbx_strand_id
1 'polypeptide(L)'
;MKFSVHPLNSVSTVAKACAIALGLAGLTACGGSDTDSPAVERPAPDNEASFSLAVSDAPVDSATEVVVYFDTVELTGNGDPLVFDVRDENGDPRRLDLLALQGQAFATIVEQTDIPSGEYGQVRLVVTDDSYIVMDEGTFPLQVPSGELKLDGFTAAPGAEAAYTAEFDLRKSLVNPVGQQAVFLKPRGVRLVLNDEVGQIEGSIDNLLLDDPSCAQKMDLNTGNAVYVYQGEYQQISELGDDASPDDDDDVQRPYTIIPVNYDQADDSYRFNASFLPADDYTLSFSCTALFDEPESEEGEAEGFTLQTLDTVTVTAGNTTTVSVE
;
A
#
# COMPACT_ATOMS: atom_id res chain seq x y z
N MET A 1 8.96 13.93 -61.56
CA MET A 1 7.56 14.42 -61.67
C MET A 1 7.25 15.16 -60.37
N LYS A 2 7.48 16.49 -60.28
CA LYS A 2 6.46 17.57 -60.31
C LYS A 2 5.06 17.14 -59.86
N PHE A 3 4.57 17.70 -58.75
CA PHE A 3 3.32 18.46 -58.55
C PHE A 3 3.28 18.83 -57.03
N SER A 4 3.34 20.09 -56.59
CA SER A 4 2.43 21.24 -56.73
C SER A 4 1.42 21.36 -55.58
N VAL A 5 1.72 22.30 -54.67
CA VAL A 5 0.89 23.33 -54.00
C VAL A 5 -0.63 23.07 -53.76
N HIS A 6 -1.04 23.30 -52.51
CA HIS A 6 -2.42 23.53 -52.00
C HIS A 6 -3.11 24.74 -52.69
N PRO A 7 -4.46 24.87 -52.77
CA PRO A 7 -5.24 25.40 -51.62
C PRO A 7 -6.75 25.01 -51.49
N LEU A 8 -7.21 25.22 -50.25
CA LEU A 8 -8.53 25.63 -49.69
C LEU A 8 -9.81 25.69 -50.57
N ASN A 9 -10.90 25.22 -49.92
CA ASN A 9 -12.28 25.75 -49.80
C ASN A 9 -13.39 24.83 -50.31
N SER A 10 -14.30 24.44 -49.40
CA SER A 10 -15.75 24.66 -49.60
C SER A 10 -16.54 24.36 -48.33
N VAL A 11 -17.22 25.40 -47.86
CA VAL A 11 -18.28 25.43 -46.85
C VAL A 11 -19.48 24.57 -47.31
N SER A 12 -20.12 23.83 -46.40
CA SER A 12 -21.57 23.58 -46.51
C SER A 12 -22.22 23.49 -45.14
N THR A 13 -22.96 24.54 -44.83
CA THR A 13 -23.91 24.68 -43.72
C THR A 13 -25.08 23.71 -43.88
N VAL A 14 -25.45 22.96 -42.83
CA VAL A 14 -26.82 22.47 -42.67
C VAL A 14 -27.27 22.71 -41.24
N ALA A 15 -28.13 23.70 -41.10
CA ALA A 15 -28.92 23.95 -39.91
C ALA A 15 -30.07 22.94 -39.82
N LYS A 16 -30.33 22.38 -38.65
CA LYS A 16 -31.66 21.89 -38.27
C LYS A 16 -31.94 22.26 -36.82
N ALA A 17 -32.73 23.33 -36.69
CA ALA A 17 -33.48 23.65 -35.50
C ALA A 17 -34.60 22.61 -35.30
N CYS A 18 -34.84 22.21 -34.05
CA CYS A 18 -36.14 21.72 -33.64
C CYS A 18 -36.43 22.25 -32.24
N ALA A 19 -37.31 23.24 -32.20
CA ALA A 19 -37.87 23.80 -30.98
C ALA A 19 -39.08 22.96 -30.56
N ILE A 20 -39.19 22.65 -29.27
CA ILE A 20 -40.47 22.30 -28.65
C ILE A 20 -40.58 23.13 -27.37
N ALA A 21 -41.60 23.97 -27.35
CA ALA A 21 -42.01 24.79 -26.23
C ALA A 21 -43.45 24.42 -25.83
N LEU A 22 -43.76 24.78 -24.57
CA LEU A 22 -45.06 24.97 -23.92
C LEU A 22 -45.70 23.78 -23.18
N GLY A 23 -45.91 24.03 -21.88
CA GLY A 23 -46.88 23.34 -21.03
C GLY A 23 -46.84 23.79 -19.58
N LEU A 24 -47.07 25.08 -19.29
CA LEU A 24 -47.35 25.57 -17.93
C LEU A 24 -48.79 25.18 -17.55
N ALA A 25 -48.95 24.32 -16.54
CA ALA A 25 -50.20 24.13 -15.81
C ALA A 25 -49.94 24.37 -14.33
N GLY A 26 -50.51 25.44 -13.80
CA GLY A 26 -50.53 25.71 -12.37
C GLY A 26 -51.56 24.81 -11.68
N LEU A 27 -51.11 24.15 -10.61
CA LEU A 27 -51.98 23.59 -9.59
C LEU A 27 -51.50 24.09 -8.24
N THR A 28 -52.35 24.92 -7.62
CA THR A 28 -52.26 25.27 -6.22
C THR A 28 -52.71 24.05 -5.41
N ALA A 29 -51.84 23.49 -4.59
CA ALA A 29 -52.22 22.55 -3.54
C ALA A 29 -51.54 22.98 -2.22
N CYS A 30 -52.35 23.46 -1.30
CA CYS A 30 -52.04 23.61 0.12
C CYS A 30 -52.52 22.31 0.80
N GLY A 31 -51.65 21.61 1.54
CA GLY A 31 -52.05 20.43 2.31
C GLY A 31 -50.90 19.58 2.87
N GLY A 32 -50.45 19.92 4.08
CA GLY A 32 -50.19 19.04 5.24
C GLY A 32 -49.41 17.71 5.15
N SER A 33 -48.44 17.62 6.08
CA SER A 33 -47.97 16.48 6.93
C SER A 33 -47.10 15.36 6.36
N ASP A 34 -45.89 15.29 6.92
CA ASP A 34 -45.04 14.14 7.28
C ASP A 34 -45.04 12.90 6.36
N THR A 35 -43.95 12.67 5.62
CA THR A 35 -43.05 11.47 5.70
C THR A 35 -42.09 11.40 4.50
N ASP A 36 -40.82 11.06 4.81
CA ASP A 36 -39.69 10.64 3.97
C ASP A 36 -39.44 11.32 2.62
N SER A 37 -38.58 12.35 2.66
CA SER A 37 -37.76 12.75 1.51
C SER A 37 -36.59 11.76 1.35
N PRO A 38 -36.19 11.40 0.12
CA PRO A 38 -34.93 10.71 -0.08
C PRO A 38 -33.80 11.64 0.38
N ALA A 39 -32.78 11.09 1.05
CA ALA A 39 -31.60 11.83 1.44
C ALA A 39 -30.99 12.48 0.18
N VAL A 40 -31.13 13.80 0.07
CA VAL A 40 -30.31 14.59 -0.84
C VAL A 40 -28.94 14.63 -0.16
N GLU A 41 -27.96 13.93 -0.73
CA GLU A 41 -26.55 14.11 -0.37
C GLU A 41 -26.25 15.61 -0.47
N ARG A 42 -26.12 16.25 0.69
CA ARG A 42 -25.71 17.65 0.76
C ARG A 42 -24.22 17.66 0.41
N PRO A 43 -23.77 18.46 -0.57
CA PRO A 43 -22.34 18.61 -0.78
C PRO A 43 -21.71 19.03 0.55
N ALA A 44 -20.63 18.36 0.95
CA ALA A 44 -19.87 18.76 2.13
C ALA A 44 -19.57 20.26 2.02
N PRO A 45 -19.73 21.05 3.09
CA PRO A 45 -19.35 22.45 3.08
C PRO A 45 -17.89 22.57 2.64
N ASP A 46 -17.52 23.68 2.00
CA ASP A 46 -16.21 23.97 1.41
C ASP A 46 -15.01 23.92 2.39
N ASN A 47 -15.22 23.48 3.64
CA ASN A 47 -14.23 23.33 4.71
C ASN A 47 -14.22 21.91 5.33
N GLU A 48 -14.92 20.92 4.77
CA GLU A 48 -14.95 19.54 5.25
C GLU A 48 -14.45 18.58 4.16
N ALA A 49 -13.84 17.48 4.57
CA ALA A 49 -13.45 16.32 3.77
C ALA A 49 -13.92 15.05 4.51
N SER A 50 -13.95 13.90 3.85
CA SER A 50 -14.18 12.62 4.54
C SER A 50 -12.88 11.84 4.67
N PHE A 51 -12.69 11.11 5.76
CA PHE A 51 -11.50 10.30 6.03
C PHE A 51 -11.90 8.87 6.43
N SER A 52 -11.17 7.89 5.91
CA SER A 52 -11.22 6.50 6.36
C SER A 52 -9.82 5.92 6.37
N LEU A 53 -9.58 4.96 7.25
CA LEU A 53 -8.31 4.27 7.36
C LEU A 53 -8.52 2.76 7.42
N ALA A 54 -7.88 2.04 6.53
CA ALA A 54 -7.73 0.58 6.58
C ALA A 54 -6.31 0.18 6.95
N VAL A 55 -6.13 -1.09 7.30
CA VAL A 55 -4.83 -1.74 7.51
C VAL A 55 -4.70 -2.90 6.53
N SER A 56 -3.53 -3.03 5.91
CA SER A 56 -3.14 -4.15 5.03
C SER A 56 -1.69 -4.54 5.31
N ASP A 57 -1.25 -5.68 4.79
CA ASP A 57 0.09 -6.19 5.03
C ASP A 57 0.75 -6.81 3.79
N ALA A 58 2.08 -6.75 3.74
CA ALA A 58 2.95 -7.57 2.91
C ALA A 58 3.53 -8.72 3.75
N PRO A 59 3.40 -9.99 3.28
CA PRO A 59 3.76 -11.16 4.06
C PRO A 59 5.22 -11.17 4.54
N VAL A 60 5.48 -11.84 5.66
CA VAL A 60 6.85 -12.12 6.17
C VAL A 60 7.08 -13.62 6.30
N ASP A 61 8.32 -14.06 6.07
CA ASP A 61 8.68 -15.48 6.00
C ASP A 61 8.79 -16.16 7.38
N SER A 62 9.10 -15.40 8.43
CA SER A 62 9.54 -15.94 9.74
C SER A 62 8.43 -16.03 10.80
N ALA A 63 7.19 -15.66 10.46
CA ALA A 63 6.08 -15.63 11.40
C ALA A 63 4.84 -16.35 10.86
N THR A 64 4.13 -17.03 11.75
CA THR A 64 2.85 -17.69 11.45
C THR A 64 1.64 -16.87 11.89
N GLU A 65 1.81 -15.93 12.83
CA GLU A 65 0.80 -14.92 13.20
C GLU A 65 1.51 -13.63 13.61
N VAL A 66 0.98 -12.47 13.18
CA VAL A 66 1.47 -11.15 13.62
C VAL A 66 0.28 -10.33 14.07
N VAL A 67 0.05 -10.29 15.38
CA VAL A 67 -1.17 -9.74 15.96
C VAL A 67 -0.89 -8.39 16.60
N VAL A 68 -1.57 -7.37 16.10
CA VAL A 68 -1.48 -5.99 16.56
C VAL A 68 -2.81 -5.57 17.16
N TYR A 69 -2.74 -4.97 18.35
CA TYR A 69 -3.90 -4.43 19.05
C TYR A 69 -3.88 -2.90 18.98
N PHE A 70 -4.90 -2.31 18.37
CA PHE A 70 -5.03 -0.86 18.17
C PHE A 70 -6.05 -0.24 19.14
N ASP A 71 -5.71 0.90 19.73
CA ASP A 71 -6.60 1.64 20.63
C ASP A 71 -7.24 2.86 19.94
N THR A 72 -6.40 3.75 19.41
CA THR A 72 -6.84 4.98 18.79
C THR A 72 -6.06 5.28 17.53
N VAL A 73 -6.69 6.05 16.64
CA VAL A 73 -6.01 6.71 15.51
C VAL A 73 -6.08 8.20 15.74
N GLU A 74 -4.95 8.89 15.65
CA GLU A 74 -4.88 10.35 15.81
C GLU A 74 -4.43 11.05 14.53
N LEU A 75 -5.16 12.10 14.14
CA LEU A 75 -4.72 13.04 13.12
C LEU A 75 -4.23 14.32 13.79
N THR A 76 -2.99 14.71 13.50
CA THR A 76 -2.36 15.89 14.12
C THR A 76 -1.84 16.86 13.05
N GLY A 77 -1.59 18.12 13.44
CA GLY A 77 -1.01 19.13 12.55
C GLY A 77 -2.03 20.11 11.92
N ASN A 78 -3.32 19.77 11.90
CA ASN A 78 -4.40 20.65 11.43
C ASN A 78 -5.18 21.31 12.60
N GLY A 79 -4.47 21.91 13.56
CA GLY A 79 -5.07 22.46 14.79
C GLY A 79 -5.06 21.46 15.95
N ASP A 80 -6.18 21.36 16.67
CA ASP A 80 -6.32 20.39 17.78
C ASP A 80 -6.35 18.95 17.21
N PRO A 81 -5.69 17.97 17.87
CA PRO A 81 -5.71 16.59 17.41
C PRO A 81 -7.12 16.02 17.29
N LEU A 82 -7.39 15.34 16.18
CA LEU A 82 -8.58 14.51 16.02
C LEU A 82 -8.22 13.09 16.49
N VAL A 83 -9.06 12.52 17.34
CA VAL A 83 -8.85 11.17 17.90
C VAL A 83 -10.05 10.31 17.55
N PHE A 84 -9.78 9.22 16.85
CA PHE A 84 -10.74 8.17 16.54
C PHE A 84 -10.53 7.01 17.51
N ASP A 85 -11.60 6.61 18.20
CA ASP A 85 -11.63 5.39 19.00
C ASP A 85 -11.83 4.21 18.05
N VAL A 86 -10.84 3.32 17.95
CA VAL A 86 -10.87 2.18 17.01
C VAL A 86 -11.04 0.84 17.72
N ARG A 87 -11.31 0.87 19.02
CA ARG A 87 -11.57 -0.31 19.86
C ARG A 87 -12.83 -1.06 19.41
N ASP A 88 -12.96 -2.29 19.87
CA ASP A 88 -14.12 -3.13 19.53
C ASP A 88 -15.41 -2.69 20.26
N GLU A 89 -16.51 -3.39 20.00
CA GLU A 89 -17.83 -3.09 20.60
C GLU A 89 -17.85 -3.18 22.14
N ASN A 90 -16.89 -3.89 22.74
CA ASN A 90 -16.75 -4.02 24.20
C ASN A 90 -15.85 -2.94 24.79
N GLY A 91 -15.19 -2.13 23.95
CA GLY A 91 -14.21 -1.13 24.34
C GLY A 91 -12.82 -1.72 24.61
N ASP A 92 -12.57 -2.95 24.13
CA ASP A 92 -11.26 -3.60 24.19
C ASP A 92 -10.41 -3.20 22.95
N PRO A 93 -9.07 -3.16 23.07
CA PRO A 93 -8.19 -2.86 21.94
C PRO A 93 -8.50 -3.75 20.74
N ARG A 94 -8.58 -3.15 19.56
CA ARG A 94 -8.97 -3.88 18.34
C ARG A 94 -7.84 -4.76 17.86
N ARG A 95 -8.06 -6.07 17.95
CA ARG A 95 -7.14 -7.12 17.49
C ARG A 95 -7.20 -7.29 15.98
N LEU A 96 -6.06 -7.15 15.30
CA LEU A 96 -5.88 -7.53 13.90
C LEU A 96 -4.69 -8.49 13.79
N ASP A 97 -4.87 -9.57 13.02
CA ASP A 97 -3.76 -10.41 12.57
C ASP A 97 -3.34 -9.92 11.19
N LEU A 98 -2.16 -9.32 11.08
CA LEU A 98 -1.67 -8.70 9.85
C LEU A 98 -1.45 -9.73 8.75
N LEU A 99 -1.03 -10.96 9.09
CA LEU A 99 -0.84 -12.02 8.10
C LEU A 99 -2.16 -12.50 7.46
N ALA A 100 -3.31 -12.15 8.04
CA ALA A 100 -4.60 -12.38 7.43
C ALA A 100 -4.99 -11.31 6.39
N LEU A 101 -4.20 -10.24 6.25
CA LEU A 101 -4.47 -9.05 5.44
C LEU A 101 -3.47 -8.90 4.27
N GLN A 102 -3.09 -10.03 3.66
CA GLN A 102 -2.12 -10.07 2.57
C GLN A 102 -2.77 -9.82 1.20
N GLY A 103 -1.98 -9.30 0.26
CA GLY A 103 -2.45 -8.97 -1.09
C GLY A 103 -3.44 -7.82 -1.07
N GLN A 104 -4.66 -8.04 -1.58
CA GLN A 104 -5.74 -7.03 -1.56
C GLN A 104 -6.60 -7.05 -0.30
N ALA A 105 -6.35 -7.96 0.64
CA ALA A 105 -7.15 -8.04 1.86
C ALA A 105 -6.81 -6.89 2.80
N PHE A 106 -7.83 -6.24 3.36
CA PHE A 106 -7.64 -5.14 4.30
C PHE A 106 -8.71 -5.15 5.40
N ALA A 107 -8.43 -4.46 6.50
CA ALA A 107 -9.37 -4.23 7.59
C ALA A 107 -9.56 -2.74 7.86
N THR A 108 -10.77 -2.22 7.67
CA THR A 108 -11.12 -0.82 7.99
C THR A 108 -11.07 -0.59 9.49
N ILE A 109 -10.16 0.27 9.97
CA ILE A 109 -10.03 0.64 11.39
C ILE A 109 -10.69 1.98 11.73
N VAL A 110 -10.80 2.89 10.76
CA VAL A 110 -11.60 4.11 10.85
C VAL A 110 -12.58 4.12 9.69
N GLU A 111 -13.87 4.03 10.00
CA GLU A 111 -14.94 4.19 9.02
C GLU A 111 -15.00 5.62 8.49
N GLN A 112 -15.57 5.80 7.30
CA GLN A 112 -15.70 7.10 6.65
C GLN A 112 -16.34 8.13 7.59
N THR A 113 -15.56 9.14 7.97
CA THR A 113 -15.96 10.17 8.94
C THR A 113 -15.59 11.56 8.40
N ASP A 114 -16.48 12.53 8.59
CA ASP A 114 -16.21 13.93 8.23
C ASP A 114 -15.12 14.53 9.12
N ILE A 115 -14.12 15.15 8.50
CA ILE A 115 -13.04 15.89 9.14
C ILE A 115 -12.93 17.29 8.52
N PRO A 116 -12.40 18.29 9.26
CA PRO A 116 -12.04 19.57 8.66
C PRO A 116 -11.04 19.39 7.51
N SER A 117 -11.29 20.02 6.38
CA SER A 117 -10.31 20.09 5.29
C SER A 117 -9.05 20.83 5.76
N GLY A 118 -7.88 20.43 5.29
CA GLY A 118 -6.60 21.06 5.64
C GLY A 118 -5.41 20.11 5.60
N GLU A 119 -4.28 20.58 6.12
CA GLU A 119 -3.02 19.83 6.14
C GLU A 119 -2.87 19.10 7.48
N TYR A 120 -2.90 17.78 7.45
CA TYR A 120 -2.57 16.95 8.59
C TYR A 120 -1.11 16.54 8.47
N GLY A 121 -0.30 16.85 9.49
CA GLY A 121 1.14 16.62 9.46
C GLY A 121 1.54 15.18 9.80
N GLN A 122 0.66 14.42 10.46
CA GLN A 122 0.96 13.05 10.88
C GLN A 122 -0.32 12.28 11.21
N VAL A 123 -0.35 11.02 10.81
CA VAL A 123 -1.30 10.00 11.28
C VAL A 123 -0.60 9.15 12.33
N ARG A 124 -1.22 8.94 13.49
CA ARG A 124 -0.69 8.10 14.57
C ARG A 124 -1.60 6.93 14.84
N LEU A 125 -1.05 5.72 14.87
CA LEU A 125 -1.77 4.50 15.25
C LEU A 125 -1.25 4.07 16.62
N VAL A 126 -2.08 4.15 17.65
CA VAL A 126 -1.72 3.70 19.00
C VAL A 126 -1.78 2.18 19.06
N VAL A 127 -0.65 1.56 19.37
CA VAL A 127 -0.46 0.11 19.43
C VAL A 127 -0.18 -0.29 20.87
N THR A 128 -0.95 -1.25 21.37
CA THR A 128 -0.86 -1.70 22.76
C THR A 128 0.18 -2.80 22.96
N ASP A 129 0.63 -2.93 24.20
CA ASP A 129 1.59 -3.91 24.71
C ASP A 129 1.07 -5.36 24.65
N ASP A 130 -0.23 -5.56 24.39
CA ASP A 130 -0.87 -6.86 24.21
C ASP A 130 -0.57 -7.49 22.84
N SER A 131 0.05 -6.72 21.93
CA SER A 131 0.49 -7.17 20.61
C SER A 131 1.56 -8.27 20.71
N TYR A 132 1.49 -9.25 19.82
CA TYR A 132 2.38 -10.42 19.84
C TYR A 132 2.64 -10.97 18.44
N ILE A 133 3.73 -11.73 18.34
CA ILE A 133 4.13 -12.44 17.12
C ILE A 133 4.35 -13.91 17.45
N VAL A 134 3.93 -14.80 16.56
CA VAL A 134 4.15 -16.25 16.66
C VAL A 134 5.15 -16.64 15.58
N MET A 135 6.28 -17.19 16.02
CA MET A 135 7.36 -17.72 15.19
C MET A 135 7.56 -19.20 15.52
N ASP A 136 8.44 -19.88 14.79
CA ASP A 136 8.75 -21.29 15.02
C ASP A 136 9.27 -21.56 16.44
N GLU A 137 9.99 -20.62 17.06
CA GLU A 137 10.51 -20.80 18.42
C GLU A 137 9.48 -20.52 19.52
N GLY A 138 8.32 -19.93 19.20
CA GLY A 138 7.26 -19.64 20.14
C GLY A 138 6.57 -18.29 19.92
N THR A 139 5.87 -17.82 20.97
CA THR A 139 5.17 -16.54 20.97
C THR A 139 5.98 -15.49 21.72
N PHE A 140 6.19 -14.35 21.08
CA PHE A 140 6.97 -13.24 21.61
C PHE A 140 6.12 -11.96 21.66
N PRO A 141 6.32 -11.08 22.67
CA PRO A 141 5.74 -9.75 22.66
C PRO A 141 6.17 -8.97 21.42
N LEU A 142 5.23 -8.27 20.79
CA LEU A 142 5.48 -7.35 19.70
C LEU A 142 5.32 -5.92 20.22
N GLN A 143 6.38 -5.13 20.14
CA GLN A 143 6.43 -3.82 20.78
C GLN A 143 6.67 -2.71 19.76
N VAL A 144 5.91 -1.62 19.90
CA VAL A 144 6.25 -0.33 19.31
C VAL A 144 6.83 0.51 20.45
N PRO A 145 8.15 0.82 20.48
CA PRO A 145 8.76 1.48 21.65
C PRO A 145 8.13 2.82 22.05
N SER A 146 7.55 3.54 21.11
CA SER A 146 6.81 4.79 21.35
C SER A 146 5.37 4.57 21.84
N GLY A 147 4.83 3.36 21.77
CA GLY A 147 3.40 3.05 21.96
C GLY A 147 2.51 3.47 20.78
N GLU A 148 3.10 4.12 19.76
CA GLU A 148 2.38 4.62 18.60
C GLU A 148 3.27 4.55 17.35
N LEU A 149 2.69 4.10 16.24
CA LEU A 149 3.29 4.22 14.91
C LEU A 149 3.00 5.61 14.38
N LYS A 150 4.05 6.31 13.96
CA LYS A 150 4.00 7.68 13.44
C LYS A 150 4.21 7.63 11.94
N LEU A 151 3.14 7.85 11.19
CA LEU A 151 3.16 7.83 9.73
C LEU A 151 3.16 9.27 9.20
N ASP A 152 3.46 9.41 7.91
CA ASP A 152 3.38 10.69 7.25
C ASP A 152 1.95 11.26 7.27
N GLY A 153 1.89 12.57 7.09
CA GLY A 153 0.67 13.33 6.99
C GLY A 153 0.00 13.24 5.62
N PHE A 154 -1.11 13.96 5.47
CA PHE A 154 -1.81 14.09 4.20
C PHE A 154 -2.59 15.41 4.13
N THR A 155 -2.96 15.78 2.91
CA THR A 155 -3.84 16.93 2.66
C THR A 155 -5.28 16.46 2.49
N ALA A 156 -6.16 16.86 3.40
CA ALA A 156 -7.60 16.64 3.30
C ALA A 156 -8.23 17.74 2.43
N ALA A 157 -8.42 17.48 1.14
CA ALA A 157 -9.00 18.47 0.23
C ALA A 157 -10.51 18.68 0.48
N PRO A 158 -11.03 19.93 0.42
CA PRO A 158 -12.45 20.19 0.62
C PRO A 158 -13.35 19.40 -0.33
N GLY A 159 -14.34 18.71 0.22
CA GLY A 159 -15.30 17.88 -0.51
C GLY A 159 -14.73 16.60 -1.11
N ALA A 160 -13.48 16.25 -0.80
CA ALA A 160 -12.84 15.02 -1.25
C ALA A 160 -12.92 13.91 -0.20
N GLU A 161 -12.71 12.68 -0.66
CA GLU A 161 -12.53 11.51 0.18
C GLU A 161 -11.04 11.19 0.32
N ALA A 162 -10.57 11.17 1.57
CA ALA A 162 -9.24 10.77 1.99
C ALA A 162 -9.31 9.32 2.49
N ALA A 163 -9.48 8.38 1.57
CA ALA A 163 -9.53 6.94 1.87
C ALA A 163 -8.13 6.33 1.81
N TYR A 164 -7.54 6.09 2.97
CA TYR A 164 -6.16 5.59 3.09
C TYR A 164 -6.10 4.15 3.58
N THR A 165 -5.02 3.48 3.22
CA THR A 165 -4.59 2.21 3.82
C THR A 165 -3.21 2.40 4.47
N ALA A 166 -3.08 1.99 5.74
CA ALA A 166 -1.78 1.78 6.37
C ALA A 166 -1.28 0.40 5.91
N GLU A 167 -0.33 0.40 4.99
CA GLU A 167 0.30 -0.82 4.50
C GLU A 167 1.54 -1.11 5.34
N PHE A 168 1.57 -2.31 5.89
CA PHE A 168 2.69 -2.84 6.65
C PHE A 168 3.55 -3.68 5.69
N ASP A 169 4.84 -3.41 5.66
CA ASP A 169 5.85 -4.31 5.14
C ASP A 169 6.54 -4.94 6.35
N LEU A 170 6.09 -6.14 6.73
CA LEU A 170 6.58 -6.79 7.95
C LEU A 170 8.01 -7.27 7.83
N ARG A 171 8.50 -7.58 6.62
CA ARG A 171 9.90 -7.92 6.39
C ARG A 171 10.80 -6.74 6.79
N LYS A 172 10.36 -5.51 6.50
CA LYS A 172 11.03 -4.26 6.90
C LYS A 172 10.80 -3.84 8.35
N SER A 173 9.58 -4.05 8.81
CA SER A 173 9.11 -3.45 10.06
C SER A 173 9.50 -4.26 11.30
N LEU A 174 9.64 -5.58 11.16
CA LEU A 174 9.90 -6.48 12.28
C LEU A 174 11.41 -6.57 12.55
N VAL A 175 11.81 -6.17 13.75
CA VAL A 175 13.20 -6.27 14.18
C VAL A 175 13.28 -7.18 15.40
N ASN A 176 14.10 -8.23 15.32
CA ASN A 176 14.34 -9.15 16.42
C ASN A 176 15.75 -8.92 17.02
N PRO A 177 15.92 -7.99 17.97
CA PRO A 177 17.23 -7.68 18.50
C PRO A 177 17.78 -8.81 19.36
N VAL A 178 19.01 -9.21 19.06
CA VAL A 178 19.72 -10.27 19.77
C VAL A 178 19.73 -10.04 21.28
N GLY A 179 19.27 -11.04 22.03
CA GLY A 179 19.27 -11.03 23.49
C GLY A 179 18.09 -10.32 24.14
N GLN A 180 17.11 -9.85 23.37
CA GLN A 180 15.83 -9.35 23.88
C GLN A 180 14.73 -10.40 23.73
N GLN A 181 13.70 -10.30 24.56
CA GLN A 181 12.53 -11.19 24.49
C GLN A 181 11.44 -10.65 23.57
N ALA A 182 11.47 -9.36 23.25
CA ALA A 182 10.46 -8.69 22.43
C ALA A 182 10.97 -8.49 21.01
N VAL A 183 10.07 -8.65 20.05
CA VAL A 183 10.25 -8.23 18.66
C VAL A 183 9.71 -6.81 18.55
N PHE A 184 10.38 -5.95 17.79
CA PHE A 184 9.96 -4.57 17.58
C PHE A 184 9.26 -4.39 16.25
N LEU A 185 8.17 -3.65 16.26
CA LEU A 185 7.49 -3.16 15.06
C LEU A 185 7.88 -1.69 14.85
N LYS A 186 8.69 -1.43 13.83
CA LYS A 186 9.19 -0.09 13.52
C LYS A 186 8.28 0.62 12.51
N PRO A 187 8.05 1.94 12.66
CA PRO A 187 7.30 2.73 11.68
C PRO A 187 7.90 2.73 10.27
N ARG A 188 9.20 2.45 10.11
CA ARG A 188 9.91 2.55 8.83
C ARG A 188 9.35 1.65 7.73
N GLY A 189 8.82 0.48 8.08
CA GLY A 189 8.16 -0.39 7.11
C GLY A 189 6.64 -0.22 7.09
N VAL A 190 6.09 0.89 7.61
CA VAL A 190 4.65 1.16 7.56
C VAL A 190 4.44 2.44 6.77
N ARG A 191 3.59 2.36 5.74
CA ARG A 191 3.32 3.49 4.85
C ARG A 191 1.83 3.78 4.75
N LEU A 192 1.51 5.06 4.55
CA LEU A 192 0.15 5.51 4.30
C LEU A 192 -0.05 5.68 2.79
N VAL A 193 -0.99 4.95 2.20
CA VAL A 193 -1.25 4.98 0.75
C VAL A 193 -2.68 5.39 0.45
N LEU A 194 -2.88 6.27 -0.53
CA LEU A 194 -4.20 6.74 -0.94
C LEU A 194 -4.82 5.74 -1.91
N ASN A 195 -6.00 5.19 -1.57
CA ASN A 195 -6.58 4.06 -2.29
C ASN A 195 -6.88 4.35 -3.77
N ASP A 196 -7.20 5.60 -4.12
CA ASP A 196 -7.50 6.01 -5.49
C ASP A 196 -6.25 6.21 -6.36
N GLU A 197 -5.05 6.19 -5.77
CA GLU A 197 -3.78 6.41 -6.45
C GLU A 197 -2.92 5.15 -6.55
N VAL A 198 -3.38 4.01 -6.02
CA VAL A 198 -2.63 2.75 -6.01
C VAL A 198 -3.14 1.74 -7.03
N GLY A 199 -2.24 0.92 -7.54
CA GLY A 199 -2.50 -0.29 -8.30
C GLY A 199 -1.80 -1.50 -7.68
N GLN A 200 -1.67 -2.58 -8.46
CA GLN A 200 -0.96 -3.78 -8.02
C GLN A 200 -0.20 -4.46 -9.14
N ILE A 201 0.77 -5.28 -8.74
CA ILE A 201 1.51 -6.19 -9.61
C ILE A 201 1.17 -7.63 -9.23
N GLU A 202 0.74 -8.42 -10.19
CA GLU A 202 0.69 -9.88 -10.10
C GLU A 202 1.79 -10.47 -10.96
N GLY A 203 2.77 -11.11 -10.34
CA GLY A 203 3.94 -11.58 -11.06
C GLY A 203 4.23 -13.07 -10.92
N SER A 204 5.05 -13.56 -11.84
CA SER A 204 5.67 -14.89 -11.77
C SER A 204 7.19 -14.80 -11.96
N ILE A 205 7.91 -15.74 -11.38
CA ILE A 205 9.36 -15.87 -11.53
C ILE A 205 9.68 -16.99 -12.55
N ASP A 206 10.57 -16.73 -13.51
CA ASP A 206 11.11 -17.79 -14.37
C ASP A 206 11.89 -18.80 -13.53
N ASN A 207 11.54 -20.08 -13.66
CA ASN A 207 12.19 -21.18 -12.94
C ASN A 207 13.71 -21.24 -13.19
N LEU A 208 14.21 -20.73 -14.32
CA LEU A 208 15.64 -20.67 -14.60
C LEU A 208 16.41 -19.78 -13.59
N LEU A 209 15.74 -18.80 -12.97
CA LEU A 209 16.36 -17.95 -11.95
C LEU A 209 16.67 -18.72 -10.65
N LEU A 210 15.95 -19.81 -10.40
CA LEU A 210 16.17 -20.69 -9.24
C LEU A 210 17.29 -21.72 -9.48
N ASP A 211 17.73 -21.90 -10.72
CA ASP A 211 18.90 -22.71 -11.08
C ASP A 211 20.22 -21.96 -10.81
N ASP A 212 20.16 -20.70 -10.38
CA ASP A 212 21.34 -19.90 -10.06
C ASP A 212 22.17 -20.55 -8.93
N PRO A 213 23.52 -20.60 -9.04
CA PRO A 213 24.37 -21.19 -8.01
C PRO A 213 24.21 -20.57 -6.61
N SER A 214 23.80 -19.30 -6.49
CA SER A 214 23.51 -18.64 -5.21
C SER A 214 22.36 -19.33 -4.46
N CYS A 215 21.34 -19.81 -5.18
CA CYS A 215 20.18 -20.48 -4.61
C CYS A 215 20.53 -21.84 -3.97
N ALA A 216 21.65 -22.45 -4.39
CA ALA A 216 22.13 -23.73 -3.85
C ALA A 216 22.58 -23.66 -2.37
N GLN A 217 22.65 -22.45 -1.79
CA GLN A 217 22.88 -22.25 -0.36
C GLN A 217 21.68 -22.67 0.50
N LYS A 218 20.49 -22.77 -0.10
CA LYS A 218 19.25 -23.11 0.60
C LYS A 218 19.01 -24.62 0.63
N MET A 219 18.37 -25.08 1.70
CA MET A 219 17.88 -26.46 1.79
C MET A 219 16.57 -26.68 1.02
N ASP A 220 15.69 -25.67 1.02
CA ASP A 220 14.44 -25.66 0.28
C ASP A 220 14.44 -24.48 -0.69
N LEU A 221 14.33 -24.79 -1.99
CA LEU A 221 14.31 -23.79 -3.05
C LEU A 221 13.00 -22.98 -3.07
N ASN A 222 11.94 -23.51 -2.43
CA ASN A 222 10.63 -22.86 -2.39
C ASN A 222 10.51 -21.76 -1.35
N THR A 223 11.41 -21.74 -0.37
CA THR A 223 11.37 -20.79 0.74
C THR A 223 12.41 -19.70 0.58
N GLY A 224 12.15 -18.54 1.18
CA GLY A 224 13.15 -17.47 1.29
C GLY A 224 13.47 -16.78 -0.04
N ASN A 225 12.50 -16.76 -0.93
CA ASN A 225 12.55 -16.06 -2.20
C ASN A 225 11.75 -14.77 -2.06
N ALA A 226 12.22 -13.65 -2.62
CA ALA A 226 11.47 -12.41 -2.63
C ALA A 226 11.72 -11.58 -3.89
N VAL A 227 10.80 -10.67 -4.18
CA VAL A 227 10.96 -9.59 -5.16
C VAL A 227 11.07 -8.28 -4.40
N TYR A 228 12.17 -7.57 -4.65
CA TYR A 228 12.44 -6.23 -4.16
C TYR A 228 11.87 -5.26 -5.20
N VAL A 229 10.93 -4.42 -4.77
CA VAL A 229 10.19 -3.50 -5.63
C VAL A 229 10.72 -2.10 -5.38
N TYR A 230 11.38 -1.49 -6.35
CA TYR A 230 11.97 -0.14 -6.27
C TYR A 230 11.13 0.83 -7.09
N GLN A 231 10.78 1.98 -6.52
CA GLN A 231 10.07 3.03 -7.26
C GLN A 231 11.03 3.73 -8.21
N GLY A 232 10.68 3.83 -9.49
CA GLY A 232 11.53 4.37 -10.55
C GLY A 232 12.17 3.30 -11.44
N GLU A 233 12.79 3.75 -12.53
CA GLU A 233 13.51 2.92 -13.49
C GLU A 233 15.03 2.99 -13.26
N TYR A 234 15.64 1.85 -12.94
CA TYR A 234 17.09 1.71 -12.78
C TYR A 234 17.67 0.87 -13.91
N GLN A 235 18.99 0.94 -14.11
CA GLN A 235 19.65 0.30 -15.27
C GLN A 235 20.66 -0.77 -14.85
N GLN A 236 21.08 -0.76 -13.59
CA GLN A 236 22.09 -1.66 -13.05
C GLN A 236 21.68 -2.15 -11.66
N ILE A 237 21.89 -3.45 -11.40
CA ILE A 237 21.66 -4.04 -10.07
C ILE A 237 22.50 -3.35 -8.98
N SER A 238 23.68 -2.81 -9.33
CA SER A 238 24.52 -2.07 -8.38
C SER A 238 23.92 -0.75 -7.88
N GLU A 239 22.83 -0.27 -8.51
CA GLU A 239 22.06 0.89 -8.05
C GLU A 239 20.99 0.49 -7.02
N LEU A 240 20.80 -0.82 -6.77
CA LEU A 240 19.76 -1.37 -5.91
C LEU A 240 20.39 -1.90 -4.62
N GLY A 241 19.79 -1.52 -3.50
CA GLY A 241 20.17 -1.98 -2.16
C GLY A 241 19.05 -2.75 -1.47
N ASP A 242 19.31 -3.21 -0.27
CA ASP A 242 18.31 -3.72 0.67
C ASP A 242 17.67 -2.59 1.49
N ASP A 243 16.89 -2.93 2.52
CA ASP A 243 16.27 -1.94 3.39
C ASP A 243 17.20 -1.31 4.42
N ALA A 244 18.36 -1.91 4.66
CA ALA A 244 19.34 -1.43 5.62
C ALA A 244 20.39 -0.51 4.99
N SER A 245 20.45 -0.45 3.65
CA SER A 245 21.34 0.41 2.87
C SER A 245 21.28 1.87 3.34
N PRO A 246 22.39 2.62 3.45
CA PRO A 246 22.40 3.96 4.09
C PRO A 246 21.50 5.01 3.40
N ASP A 247 20.79 5.83 4.19
CA ASP A 247 19.93 6.92 3.66
C ASP A 247 20.71 8.05 2.97
N ASP A 248 22.01 8.15 3.22
CA ASP A 248 22.91 9.18 2.66
C ASP A 248 23.73 8.70 1.46
N ASP A 249 23.46 7.48 0.98
CA ASP A 249 24.04 6.96 -0.26
C ASP A 249 23.11 7.21 -1.44
N ASP A 250 23.38 8.28 -2.19
CA ASP A 250 22.61 8.63 -3.38
C ASP A 250 22.79 7.62 -4.53
N ASP A 251 23.81 6.74 -4.47
CA ASP A 251 24.12 5.77 -5.53
C ASP A 251 23.35 4.45 -5.36
N VAL A 252 22.77 4.19 -4.19
CA VAL A 252 22.06 2.93 -3.87
C VAL A 252 20.65 3.23 -3.39
N GLN A 253 19.67 2.56 -4.00
CA GLN A 253 18.25 2.81 -3.77
C GLN A 253 17.67 1.70 -2.92
N ARG A 254 16.96 2.06 -1.85
CA ARG A 254 16.21 1.10 -1.03
C ARG A 254 14.94 0.65 -1.77
N PRO A 255 14.48 -0.59 -1.55
CA PRO A 255 13.21 -1.01 -2.11
C PRO A 255 12.08 -0.16 -1.51
N TYR A 256 11.04 0.09 -2.28
CA TYR A 256 9.76 0.59 -1.79
C TYR A 256 9.09 -0.48 -0.91
N THR A 257 9.05 -1.73 -1.37
CA THR A 257 8.53 -2.89 -0.61
C THR A 257 9.26 -4.17 -1.00
N ILE A 258 9.27 -5.17 -0.11
CA ILE A 258 9.77 -6.52 -0.41
C ILE A 258 8.61 -7.51 -0.32
N ILE A 259 8.40 -8.26 -1.40
CA ILE A 259 7.29 -9.19 -1.52
C ILE A 259 7.81 -10.62 -1.59
N PRO A 260 7.37 -11.53 -0.70
CA PRO A 260 7.80 -12.91 -0.79
C PRO A 260 7.21 -13.59 -2.02
N VAL A 261 8.03 -14.47 -2.59
CA VAL A 261 7.65 -15.31 -3.72
C VAL A 261 7.24 -16.67 -3.20
N ASN A 262 5.99 -17.02 -3.45
CA ASN A 262 5.39 -18.27 -3.00
C ASN A 262 5.34 -19.29 -4.14
N TYR A 263 5.65 -20.54 -3.82
CA TYR A 263 5.47 -21.65 -4.75
C TYR A 263 4.01 -22.11 -4.77
N ASP A 264 3.35 -22.00 -5.91
CA ASP A 264 2.03 -22.54 -6.18
C ASP A 264 2.14 -23.96 -6.75
N GLN A 265 1.77 -24.94 -5.92
CA GLN A 265 1.77 -26.35 -6.27
C GLN A 265 0.72 -26.72 -7.34
N ALA A 266 -0.30 -25.90 -7.54
CA ALA A 266 -1.39 -26.21 -8.47
C ALA A 266 -0.96 -26.05 -9.93
N ASP A 267 -0.12 -25.06 -10.21
CA ASP A 267 0.39 -24.75 -11.54
C ASP A 267 1.91 -24.87 -11.68
N ASP A 268 2.61 -25.32 -10.62
CA ASP A 268 4.06 -25.53 -10.60
C ASP A 268 4.82 -24.24 -10.92
N SER A 269 4.40 -23.14 -10.28
CA SER A 269 4.92 -21.80 -10.56
C SER A 269 5.27 -21.03 -9.28
N TYR A 270 6.15 -20.05 -9.43
CA TYR A 270 6.53 -19.13 -8.36
C TYR A 270 5.83 -17.81 -8.59
N ARG A 271 5.04 -17.36 -7.62
CA ARG A 271 4.12 -16.23 -7.74
C ARG A 271 4.37 -15.20 -6.65
N PHE A 272 4.16 -13.93 -6.99
CA PHE A 272 4.13 -12.85 -6.01
C PHE A 272 2.99 -11.88 -6.33
N ASN A 273 2.51 -11.17 -5.31
CA ASN A 273 1.51 -10.12 -5.45
C ASN A 273 1.98 -8.90 -4.64
N ALA A 274 2.28 -7.81 -5.34
CA ALA A 274 2.61 -6.52 -4.74
C ALA A 274 1.37 -5.61 -4.86
N SER A 275 0.68 -5.37 -3.76
CA SER A 275 -0.53 -4.52 -3.71
C SER A 275 -0.22 -3.16 -3.10
N PHE A 276 -1.16 -2.22 -3.23
CA PHE A 276 -1.06 -0.87 -2.66
C PHE A 276 0.20 -0.10 -3.11
N LEU A 277 0.57 -0.28 -4.38
CA LEU A 277 1.68 0.46 -5.01
C LEU A 277 1.13 1.73 -5.66
N PRO A 278 1.63 2.93 -5.32
CA PRO A 278 1.30 4.15 -6.06
C PRO A 278 1.48 3.98 -7.58
N ALA A 279 0.68 4.69 -8.36
CA ALA A 279 0.83 4.69 -9.81
C ALA A 279 2.16 5.35 -10.22
N ASP A 280 3.10 4.54 -10.67
CA ASP A 280 4.44 4.98 -11.11
C ASP A 280 5.11 3.88 -11.94
N ASP A 281 6.29 4.17 -12.47
CA ASP A 281 7.21 3.17 -12.99
C ASP A 281 8.01 2.54 -11.84
N TYR A 282 8.28 1.24 -11.94
CA TYR A 282 8.98 0.44 -10.93
C TYR A 282 10.04 -0.44 -11.56
N THR A 283 11.11 -0.67 -10.81
CA THR A 283 12.10 -1.71 -11.07
C THR A 283 11.89 -2.85 -10.09
N LEU A 284 11.84 -4.08 -10.58
CA LEU A 284 11.74 -5.31 -9.80
C LEU A 284 13.07 -6.03 -9.85
N SER A 285 13.51 -6.55 -8.70
CA SER A 285 14.66 -7.43 -8.64
C SER A 285 14.34 -8.67 -7.81
N PHE A 286 14.52 -9.83 -8.42
CA PHE A 286 14.34 -11.11 -7.73
C PHE A 286 15.57 -11.48 -6.92
N SER A 287 15.36 -12.01 -5.72
CA SER A 287 16.38 -12.67 -4.92
C SER A 287 15.88 -14.03 -4.43
N CYS A 288 16.55 -15.09 -4.82
CA CYS A 288 16.35 -16.41 -4.23
C CYS A 288 17.05 -16.57 -2.87
N THR A 289 17.86 -15.59 -2.46
CA THR A 289 18.62 -15.58 -1.20
C THR A 289 18.07 -14.56 -0.20
N ALA A 290 16.86 -14.06 -0.42
CA ALA A 290 16.23 -13.05 0.42
C ALA A 290 16.18 -13.45 1.91
N LEU A 291 16.09 -14.75 2.24
CA LEU A 291 16.09 -15.19 3.65
C LEU A 291 17.36 -14.81 4.45
N PHE A 292 18.44 -14.44 3.75
CA PHE A 292 19.68 -13.99 4.37
C PHE A 292 19.77 -12.46 4.51
N ASP A 293 18.76 -11.72 4.02
CA ASP A 293 18.62 -10.26 4.19
C ASP A 293 17.86 -9.98 5.50
N GLU A 294 18.48 -9.16 6.35
CA GLU A 294 17.98 -8.77 7.67
C GLU A 294 17.61 -7.28 7.65
N PRO A 295 16.48 -6.88 8.26
CA PRO A 295 15.95 -5.53 8.11
C PRO A 295 16.84 -4.40 8.66
N GLU A 296 17.88 -4.71 9.43
CA GLU A 296 18.68 -3.73 10.18
C GLU A 296 20.19 -3.83 9.94
N SER A 297 20.62 -4.72 9.05
CA SER A 297 22.00 -4.83 8.63
C SER A 297 22.07 -4.91 7.12
N GLU A 298 23.07 -4.27 6.54
CA GLU A 298 23.30 -4.30 5.10
C GLU A 298 24.04 -5.60 4.77
N GLU A 299 23.40 -6.48 4.00
CA GLU A 299 24.00 -7.72 3.53
C GLU A 299 24.43 -7.63 2.06
N GLY A 300 25.52 -8.30 1.72
CA GLY A 300 25.95 -8.46 0.34
C GLY A 300 26.28 -9.90 -0.01
N GLU A 301 26.97 -10.08 -1.14
CA GLU A 301 27.32 -11.42 -1.63
C GLU A 301 28.16 -12.23 -0.61
N ALA A 302 28.96 -11.53 0.21
CA ALA A 302 29.82 -12.17 1.21
C ALA A 302 29.02 -12.73 2.40
N GLU A 303 27.87 -12.11 2.70
CA GLU A 303 26.90 -12.48 3.73
C GLU A 303 25.86 -13.46 3.20
N GLY A 304 25.82 -13.69 1.88
CA GLY A 304 24.95 -14.68 1.22
C GLY A 304 23.71 -14.08 0.56
N PHE A 305 23.57 -12.75 0.58
CA PHE A 305 22.48 -12.04 -0.07
C PHE A 305 22.88 -11.53 -1.47
N THR A 306 21.98 -11.69 -2.44
CA THR A 306 22.17 -11.23 -3.82
C THR A 306 20.84 -10.88 -4.48
N LEU A 307 20.83 -9.78 -5.24
CA LEU A 307 19.80 -9.46 -6.22
C LEU A 307 20.20 -10.04 -7.60
N GLN A 308 19.27 -10.69 -8.30
CA GLN A 308 19.57 -11.49 -9.50
C GLN A 308 19.10 -10.85 -10.81
N THR A 309 17.97 -10.15 -10.79
CA THR A 309 17.34 -9.64 -12.02
C THR A 309 17.13 -8.13 -11.97
N LEU A 310 16.80 -7.57 -13.13
CA LEU A 310 16.36 -6.19 -13.27
C LEU A 310 15.26 -6.17 -14.32
N ASP A 311 14.02 -6.09 -13.86
CA ASP A 311 12.82 -6.00 -14.68
C ASP A 311 12.15 -4.65 -14.42
N THR A 312 11.50 -4.07 -15.42
CA THR A 312 10.73 -2.82 -15.22
C THR A 312 9.25 -3.02 -15.52
N VAL A 313 8.42 -2.30 -14.79
CA VAL A 313 6.97 -2.38 -14.89
C VAL A 313 6.31 -1.05 -14.54
N THR A 314 5.26 -0.68 -15.26
CA THR A 314 4.43 0.49 -14.91
C THR A 314 3.20 0.05 -14.13
N VAL A 315 3.00 0.63 -12.95
CA VAL A 315 1.78 0.50 -12.16
C VAL A 315 0.83 1.64 -12.53
N THR A 316 -0.43 1.30 -12.76
CA THR A 316 -1.50 2.30 -12.97
C THR A 316 -2.53 2.14 -11.87
N ALA A 317 -3.00 3.28 -11.32
CA ALA A 317 -4.02 3.29 -10.28
C ALA A 317 -5.26 2.49 -10.69
N GLY A 318 -5.79 1.69 -9.76
CA GLY A 318 -6.97 0.85 -9.94
C GLY A 318 -6.79 -0.36 -10.86
N ASN A 319 -5.59 -0.60 -11.40
CA ASN A 319 -5.33 -1.71 -12.32
C ASN A 319 -4.40 -2.77 -11.70
N THR A 320 -4.53 -3.99 -12.22
CA THR A 320 -3.55 -5.06 -12.02
C THR A 320 -2.63 -5.11 -13.23
N THR A 321 -1.32 -4.92 -13.01
CA THR A 321 -0.29 -5.14 -14.01
C THR A 321 0.29 -6.55 -13.82
N THR A 322 0.43 -7.31 -14.90
CA THR A 322 1.03 -8.65 -14.86
C THR A 322 2.46 -8.61 -15.37
N VAL A 323 3.39 -9.29 -14.70
CA VAL A 323 4.81 -9.34 -15.09
C VAL A 323 5.38 -10.76 -14.95
N SER A 324 6.31 -11.11 -15.84
CA SER A 324 7.21 -12.26 -15.65
C SER A 324 8.60 -11.70 -15.38
N VAL A 325 9.19 -12.08 -14.26
CA VAL A 325 10.58 -11.76 -13.90
C VAL A 325 11.48 -12.83 -14.50
N GLU A 326 12.41 -12.41 -15.36
CA GLU A 326 13.24 -13.29 -16.22
C GLU A 326 14.75 -12.99 -16.13
#